data_AF-A0A6A0A011-F1
#
_entry.id   AF-A0A6A0A011-F1
#
_cell.length_a   1.000
_cell.length_b   1.000
_cell.length_c   1.000
_cell.angle_alpha   90.00
_cell.angle_beta   90.00
_cell.angle_gamma   90.00
#
_symmetry.space_group_name_H-M   'P 1'
#
loop_
_entity.id
_entity.type
_entity.pdbx_description
1 polymer ?
#
loop_
_entity_poly.entity_id
_entity_poly.type
_entity_poly.pdbx_seq_one_letter_code
_entity_poly.pdbx_strand_id
1 'polypeptide(L)'
;MTEFLKRGRPGLASIKDLPVLQDAPPPGGFPNIRIERRLPNTGPTGVAIFGVVAALMGYGFYQLYERKTNVKYLEHKRKETEKEAEIMKKVNEVYSGKVTK
;
A
#
# COMPACT_ATOMS: atom_id res chain seq x y z
N MET A 1 -3.45 -58.61 -47.67
CA MET A 1 -3.68 -59.72 -46.69
C MET A 1 -2.43 -60.09 -45.89
N THR A 2 -1.34 -59.31 -45.91
CA THR A 2 -0.09 -59.64 -45.18
C THR A 2 -0.08 -59.16 -43.73
N GLU A 3 -0.94 -58.19 -43.37
CA GLU A 3 -1.04 -57.65 -42.02
C GLU A 3 -1.36 -58.71 -40.96
N PHE A 4 -2.09 -59.77 -41.32
CA PHE A 4 -2.36 -60.90 -40.42
C PHE A 4 -1.08 -61.63 -40.01
N LEU A 5 -0.12 -61.81 -40.93
CA LEU A 5 1.16 -62.46 -40.63
C LEU A 5 2.06 -61.60 -39.74
N LYS A 6 1.89 -60.28 -39.78
CA LYS A 6 2.73 -59.33 -39.04
C LYS A 6 2.18 -58.98 -37.65
N ARG A 7 0.85 -58.89 -37.51
CA ARG A 7 0.16 -58.43 -36.28
C ARG A 7 -0.66 -59.53 -35.61
N GLY A 8 -0.83 -60.67 -36.27
CA GLY A 8 -1.60 -61.79 -35.75
C GLY A 8 -0.97 -62.42 -34.52
N ARG A 9 -1.82 -62.92 -33.63
CA ARG A 9 -1.46 -63.70 -32.44
C ARG A 9 -2.31 -64.97 -32.41
N PRO A 10 -1.83 -66.07 -31.80
CA PRO A 10 -2.60 -67.31 -31.72
C PRO A 10 -3.93 -67.07 -30.97
N GLY A 11 -5.03 -67.61 -31.51
CA GLY A 11 -6.38 -67.50 -30.92
C GLY A 11 -7.27 -66.39 -31.50
N LEU A 12 -6.85 -65.66 -32.53
CA LEU A 12 -7.69 -64.68 -33.23
C LEU A 12 -8.68 -65.38 -34.19
N ALA A 13 -9.97 -65.09 -34.04
CA ALA A 13 -11.03 -65.65 -34.89
C ALA A 13 -11.26 -64.84 -36.18
N SER A 14 -10.91 -63.55 -36.19
CA SER A 14 -11.18 -62.63 -37.30
C SER A 14 -10.09 -61.59 -37.50
N ILE A 15 -10.00 -61.06 -38.72
CA ILE A 15 -9.10 -59.96 -39.10
C ILE A 15 -9.45 -58.67 -38.34
N LYS A 16 -10.72 -58.50 -37.92
CA LYS A 16 -11.16 -57.32 -37.16
C LYS A 16 -10.55 -57.24 -35.76
N ASP A 17 -10.14 -58.37 -35.21
CA ASP A 17 -9.60 -58.48 -33.85
C ASP A 17 -8.08 -58.28 -33.81
N LEU A 18 -7.47 -57.90 -34.94
CA LEU A 18 -6.05 -57.63 -35.00
C LEU A 18 -5.67 -56.51 -34.01
N PRO A 19 -4.58 -56.66 -33.24
CA PRO A 19 -4.15 -55.66 -32.29
C PRO A 19 -3.73 -54.37 -33.02
N VAL A 20 -4.48 -53.30 -32.77
CA VAL A 20 -4.14 -51.96 -33.20
C VAL A 20 -3.75 -51.14 -31.98
N LEU A 21 -2.44 -50.92 -31.82
CA LEU A 21 -1.90 -49.95 -30.87
C LEU A 21 -1.70 -48.63 -31.62
N GLN A 22 -2.60 -47.67 -31.40
CA GLN A 22 -2.45 -46.30 -31.90
C GLN A 22 -1.93 -45.43 -30.76
N ASP A 23 -1.15 -44.41 -31.10
CA ASP A 23 -0.84 -43.35 -30.14
C ASP A 23 -2.12 -42.57 -29.87
N ALA A 24 -2.59 -42.63 -28.63
CA ALA A 24 -3.86 -42.11 -28.20
C ALA A 24 -3.67 -41.48 -26.82
N PRO A 25 -4.49 -40.47 -26.45
CA PRO A 25 -4.45 -39.95 -25.10
C PRO A 25 -4.71 -41.08 -24.09
N PRO A 26 -4.09 -41.01 -22.90
CA PRO A 26 -4.34 -42.00 -21.86
C PRO A 26 -5.84 -42.03 -21.51
N PRO A 27 -6.36 -43.19 -21.04
CA PRO A 27 -7.73 -43.26 -20.56
C PRO A 27 -7.91 -42.26 -19.40
N GLY A 28 -8.71 -41.21 -19.61
CA GLY A 28 -8.87 -40.08 -18.70
C GLY A 28 -8.37 -38.73 -19.24
N GLY A 29 -7.67 -38.72 -20.38
CA GLY A 29 -7.21 -37.50 -21.05
C GLY A 29 -5.98 -36.84 -20.38
N PHE A 30 -5.58 -35.69 -20.91
CA PHE A 30 -4.48 -34.88 -20.38
C PHE A 30 -4.98 -33.95 -19.27
N PRO A 31 -4.10 -33.54 -18.34
CA PRO A 31 -4.46 -32.54 -17.35
C PRO A 31 -4.86 -31.22 -18.01
N ASN A 32 -5.77 -30.49 -17.38
CA ASN A 32 -6.15 -29.16 -17.84
C ASN A 32 -4.98 -28.19 -17.68
N ILE A 33 -4.39 -27.81 -18.80
CA ILE A 33 -3.36 -26.76 -18.86
C ILE A 33 -4.07 -25.41 -18.88
N ARG A 34 -3.78 -24.57 -17.88
CA ARG A 34 -4.32 -23.21 -17.83
C ARG A 34 -3.44 -22.28 -18.67
N ILE A 35 -4.00 -21.70 -19.72
CA ILE A 35 -3.30 -20.81 -20.68
C ILE A 35 -3.52 -19.32 -20.32
N GLU A 36 -4.44 -19.05 -19.39
CA GLU A 36 -4.82 -17.69 -18.97
C GLU A 36 -3.72 -16.97 -18.17
N ARG A 37 -3.62 -15.65 -18.36
CA ARG A 37 -2.74 -14.80 -17.55
C ARG A 37 -3.37 -14.51 -16.19
N ARG A 38 -2.68 -14.85 -15.10
CA ARG A 38 -3.10 -14.54 -13.72
C ARG A 38 -2.36 -13.32 -13.18
N LEU A 39 -2.99 -12.15 -13.27
CA LEU A 39 -2.55 -10.99 -12.50
C LEU A 39 -3.48 -10.82 -11.29
N PRO A 40 -3.00 -11.13 -10.07
CA PRO A 40 -3.80 -10.91 -8.88
C PRO A 40 -3.82 -9.43 -8.53
N ASN A 41 -5.02 -8.85 -8.36
CA ASN A 41 -5.20 -7.50 -7.84
C ASN A 41 -5.21 -7.52 -6.30
N THR A 42 -4.12 -8.00 -5.69
CA THR A 42 -4.00 -8.15 -4.22
C THR A 42 -3.69 -6.85 -3.47
N GLY A 43 -3.87 -5.69 -4.11
CA GLY A 43 -3.59 -4.39 -3.50
C GLY A 43 -4.72 -3.92 -2.59
N PRO A 44 -4.43 -2.99 -1.66
CA PRO A 44 -5.47 -2.29 -0.90
C PRO A 44 -6.41 -1.56 -1.87
N THR A 45 -7.71 -1.54 -1.53
CA THR A 45 -8.71 -0.88 -2.35
C THR A 45 -8.44 0.63 -2.41
N GLY A 46 -8.90 1.30 -3.47
CA GLY A 46 -8.76 2.76 -3.59
C GLY A 46 -9.30 3.50 -2.36
N VAL A 47 -10.45 3.06 -1.83
CA VAL A 47 -11.06 3.62 -0.61
C VAL A 47 -10.16 3.46 0.60
N ALA A 48 -9.48 2.31 0.76
CA ALA A 48 -8.54 2.10 1.86
C ALA A 48 -7.35 3.06 1.77
N ILE A 49 -6.78 3.24 0.57
CA ILE A 49 -5.67 4.18 0.36
C ILE A 49 -6.11 5.61 0.67
N PHE A 50 -7.26 6.04 0.14
CA PHE A 50 -7.79 7.38 0.40
C PHE A 50 -8.10 7.60 1.88
N GLY A 51 -8.70 6.60 2.56
CA GLY A 51 -9.01 6.68 3.97
C GLY A 51 -7.77 6.86 4.85
N VAL A 52 -6.71 6.08 4.59
CA VAL A 52 -5.44 6.19 5.32
C VAL A 52 -4.79 7.56 5.11
N VAL A 53 -4.72 8.01 3.86
CA VAL A 53 -4.11 9.30 3.53
C VAL A 53 -4.90 10.46 4.15
N ALA A 54 -6.23 10.44 4.07
CA ALA A 54 -7.09 11.46 4.67
C ALA A 54 -6.92 11.50 6.20
N ALA A 55 -6.82 10.33 6.86
CA ALA A 55 -6.59 10.26 8.30
C ALA A 55 -5.23 10.86 8.69
N LEU A 56 -4.16 10.54 7.95
CA LEU A 56 -2.83 11.12 8.17
C LEU A 56 -2.84 12.64 8.00
N MET A 57 -3.49 13.15 6.95
CA MET A 57 -3.61 14.60 6.75
C MET A 57 -4.43 15.26 7.86
N GLY A 58 -5.59 14.70 8.22
CA GLY A 58 -6.45 15.23 9.27
C GLY A 58 -5.71 15.31 10.62
N TYR A 59 -4.97 14.26 10.97
CA TYR A 59 -4.15 14.23 12.17
C TYR A 59 -2.98 15.22 12.11
N GLY A 60 -2.30 15.32 10.97
CA GLY A 60 -1.23 16.29 10.77
C GLY A 60 -1.70 17.74 10.93
N PHE A 61 -2.86 18.08 10.35
CA PHE A 61 -3.44 19.41 10.50
C PHE A 61 -3.90 19.71 11.92
N TYR A 62 -4.44 18.72 12.63
CA TYR A 62 -4.79 18.86 14.05
C TYR A 62 -3.56 19.27 14.89
N GLN A 63 -2.44 18.55 14.76
CA GLN A 63 -1.21 18.89 15.49
C GLN A 63 -0.64 20.26 15.10
N LEU A 64 -0.67 20.60 13.80
CA LEU A 64 -0.18 21.89 13.33
C LEU A 64 -1.01 23.05 13.90
N TYR A 65 -2.32 22.86 14.04
CA TYR A 65 -3.20 23.86 14.63
C TYR A 65 -2.85 24.12 16.11
N GLU A 66 -2.73 23.07 16.92
CA GLU A 66 -2.34 23.19 18.33
C GLU A 66 -0.96 23.85 18.51
N ARG A 67 0.00 23.55 17.62
CA ARG A 67 1.31 24.21 17.66
C ARG A 67 1.21 25.70 17.35
N LYS A 68 0.44 26.07 16.33
CA LYS A 68 0.26 27.48 15.94
C LYS A 68 -0.39 28.30 17.04
N THR A 69 -1.39 27.76 17.76
CA THR A 69 -2.03 28.47 18.87
C THR A 69 -1.05 28.68 20.03
N ASN A 70 -0.27 27.65 20.37
CA ASN A 70 0.76 27.75 21.41
C ASN A 70 1.84 28.79 21.07
N VAL A 71 2.36 28.82 19.84
CA VAL A 71 3.35 29.83 19.43
C VAL A 71 2.78 31.23 19.55
N LYS A 72 1.54 31.47 19.08
CA LYS A 72 0.88 32.78 19.22
C LYS A 72 0.72 33.20 20.68
N TYR A 73 0.37 32.27 21.56
CA TYR A 73 0.26 32.53 23.00
C TYR A 73 1.60 32.96 23.60
N LEU A 74 2.68 32.26 23.25
CA LEU A 74 4.03 32.57 23.71
C LEU A 74 4.50 33.94 23.19
N GLU A 75 4.21 34.27 21.93
CA GLU A 75 4.50 35.59 21.36
C GLU A 75 3.77 36.71 22.09
N HIS A 76 2.51 36.51 22.46
CA HIS A 76 1.74 37.49 23.23
C HIS A 76 2.38 37.73 24.60
N LYS A 77 2.71 36.66 25.33
CA LYS A 77 3.40 36.74 26.63
C LYS A 77 4.75 37.45 26.52
N ARG A 78 5.54 37.15 25.49
CA ARG A 78 6.84 37.82 25.27
C ARG A 78 6.67 39.33 25.12
N LYS A 79 5.70 39.78 24.33
CA LYS A 79 5.40 41.21 24.17
C LYS A 79 4.94 41.88 25.46
N GLU A 80 4.19 41.19 26.32
CA GLU A 80 3.81 41.70 27.64
C GLU A 80 5.03 41.87 28.53
N THR A 81 5.88 40.84 28.64
CA THR A 81 7.11 40.91 29.44
C THR A 81 8.10 41.97 28.94
N GLU A 82 8.18 42.19 27.63
CA GLU A 82 9.03 43.23 27.03
C GLU A 82 8.54 44.63 27.40
N LYS A 83 7.22 44.86 27.38
CA LYS A 83 6.62 46.14 27.84
C LYS A 83 6.88 46.37 29.32
N GLU A 84 6.71 45.35 30.15
CA GLU A 84 6.99 45.44 31.60
C GLU A 84 8.47 45.79 31.85
N ALA A 85 9.40 45.14 31.15
CA ALA A 85 10.82 45.44 31.24
C ALA A 85 11.15 46.87 30.77
N GLU A 86 10.50 47.35 29.70
CA GLU A 86 10.66 48.72 29.21
C GLU A 86 10.18 49.74 30.25
N ILE A 87 9.01 49.51 30.86
CA ILE A 87 8.47 50.35 31.93
C ILE A 87 9.44 50.39 33.12
N MET A 88 9.92 49.23 33.57
CA MET A 88 10.86 49.14 34.69
C MET A 88 12.18 49.86 34.39
N LYS A 89 12.67 49.79 33.14
CA LYS A 89 13.86 50.52 32.71
C LYS A 89 13.65 52.03 32.79
N LYS A 90 12.52 52.54 32.26
CA LYS A 90 12.18 53.98 32.34
C LYS A 90 12.05 54.45 33.78
N VAL A 91 11.39 53.66 34.63
CA VAL A 91 11.25 53.94 36.06
C VAL A 91 12.63 54.04 36.73
N ASN A 92 13.52 53.09 36.47
CA ASN A 92 14.89 53.12 37.02
C ASN A 92 15.71 54.32 36.51
N GLU A 93 15.59 54.69 35.23
CA GLU A 93 16.23 55.90 34.70
C GLU A 93 15.79 57.17 35.44
N VAL A 94 14.48 57.30 35.73
CA VAL A 94 13.92 58.38 36.53
C VAL A 94 14.47 58.38 37.96
N TYR A 95 14.48 57.22 38.65
CA TYR A 95 15.02 57.10 40.01
C TYR A 95 16.54 57.35 40.08
N SER A 96 17.29 57.03 39.03
CA SER A 96 18.74 57.24 38.97
C SER A 96 19.15 58.70 38.74
N GLY A 97 18.20 59.62 38.55
CA GLY A 97 18.46 61.06 38.37
C GLY A 97 19.13 61.42 37.03
N LYS A 98 19.17 60.49 36.06
CA LYS A 98 19.80 60.70 34.73
C LYS A 98 18.93 61.48 33.74
N VAL A 99 17.69 61.81 34.10
CA VAL A 99 16.79 62.64 33.28
C VAL A 99 16.81 64.07 33.85
N THR A 100 17.72 64.89 33.32
CA THR A 100 17.65 66.35 33.47
C THR A 100 16.55 66.89 32.57
N LYS A 101 15.70 67.76 33.13
CA LYS A 101 14.56 68.44 32.47
C LYS A 101 14.85 68.91 31.04
#